data_AF-A0AAD8UQM2-F1
#
_entry.id   AF-A0AAD8UQM2-F1
#
_cell.length_a   1.000
_cell.length_b   1.000
_cell.length_c   1.000
_cell.angle_alpha   90.00
_cell.angle_beta   90.00
_cell.angle_gamma   90.00
#
_symmetry.space_group_name_H-M   'P 1'
#
loop_
_entity.id
_entity.type
_entity.pdbx_description
1 polymer ?
#
loop_
_entity_poly.entity_id
_entity_poly.type
_entity_poly.pdbx_seq_one_letter_code
_entity_poly.pdbx_strand_id
1 'polypeptide(L)'
;MIWGLLLANISEAVIDWLYIRGDVAGSLGFSGAGTVLWIIQTQCAPQIIANRLGLIIADKRKTKIMKITLFTIVGIMNIFVMSVMFPMQATRSKLGLRMQRFYSPVDKILSLLIDLSLNWVFLRKLQRELNDNGLVKHRLLFVLTIAAMRVSLAMDVGYRVIPLIVVVFLSNPYLYSSIHPTVYSIKVAIEMMMADFIVQVAQEQHQMREIKGSLTRGKSTFTRS
;
A
#
# COMPACT_ATOMS: atom_id res chain seq x y z
N MET A 1 6.89 0.79 10.85
CA MET A 1 6.19 0.22 9.67
C MET A 1 6.82 0.70 8.37
N ILE A 2 6.86 2.01 8.10
CA ILE A 2 7.45 2.57 6.86
C ILE A 2 8.94 2.17 6.70
N TRP A 3 9.76 2.35 7.75
CA TRP A 3 11.18 1.93 7.74
C TRP A 3 11.37 0.44 7.49
N GLY A 4 10.49 -0.41 8.04
CA GLY A 4 10.54 -1.85 7.83
C GLY A 4 10.24 -2.23 6.38
N LEU A 5 9.27 -1.56 5.75
CA LEU A 5 8.96 -1.75 4.33
C LEU A 5 10.10 -1.26 3.43
N LEU A 6 10.72 -0.12 3.76
CA LEU A 6 11.86 0.42 3.01
C LEU A 6 13.08 -0.52 3.08
N LEU A 7 13.42 -0.98 4.29
CA LEU A 7 14.51 -1.94 4.49
C LEU A 7 14.23 -3.27 3.78
N ALA A 8 12.97 -3.73 3.80
CA ALA A 8 12.59 -4.95 3.09
C ALA A 8 12.73 -4.80 1.58
N ASN A 9 12.29 -3.68 1.00
CA ASN A 9 12.45 -3.39 -0.42
C ASN A 9 13.94 -3.32 -0.83
N ILE A 10 14.76 -2.63 -0.05
CA ILE A 10 16.21 -2.52 -0.32
C ILE A 10 16.87 -3.89 -0.23
N SER A 11 16.57 -4.67 0.81
CA SER A 11 17.16 -5.99 1.01
C SER A 11 16.79 -6.94 -0.11
N GLU A 12 15.53 -6.93 -0.57
CA GLU A 12 15.08 -7.79 -1.66
C GLU A 12 15.68 -7.35 -3.01
N ALA A 13 15.81 -6.04 -3.27
CA ALA A 13 16.50 -5.55 -4.45
C ALA A 13 17.98 -5.96 -4.49
N VAL A 14 18.67 -5.94 -3.35
CA VAL A 14 20.07 -6.40 -3.23
C VAL A 14 20.17 -7.90 -3.47
N ILE A 15 19.26 -8.69 -2.89
CA ILE A 15 19.18 -10.13 -3.10
C ILE A 15 19.00 -10.44 -4.59
N ASP A 16 17.99 -9.86 -5.23
CA ASP A 16 17.73 -10.07 -6.66
C ASP A 16 18.92 -9.66 -7.54
N TRP A 17 19.59 -8.55 -7.22
CA TRP A 17 20.79 -8.10 -7.93
C TRP A 17 21.94 -9.12 -7.82
N LEU A 18 22.20 -9.64 -6.63
CA LEU A 18 23.22 -10.67 -6.39
C LEU A 18 22.90 -11.96 -7.15
N TYR A 19 21.62 -12.31 -7.28
CA TYR A 19 21.18 -13.47 -8.05
C TYR A 19 21.40 -13.28 -9.55
N ILE A 20 21.02 -12.13 -10.10
CA ILE A 20 21.19 -11.81 -11.54
C ILE A 20 22.67 -11.80 -11.94
N ARG A 21 23.56 -11.37 -11.03
CA ARG A 21 25.00 -11.37 -11.24
C ARG A 21 25.60 -12.78 -11.29
N GLY A 22 24.88 -13.80 -10.79
CA GLY A 22 25.33 -15.19 -10.78
C GLY A 22 26.33 -15.53 -9.67
N ASP A 23 26.63 -14.60 -8.76
CA ASP A 23 27.58 -14.79 -7.66
C ASP A 23 27.06 -15.75 -6.57
N VAL A 24 25.75 -16.04 -6.56
CA VAL A 24 25.09 -16.90 -5.55
C VAL A 24 24.25 -17.97 -6.24
N ALA A 25 24.59 -19.24 -6.05
CA ALA A 25 23.75 -20.36 -6.48
C ALA A 25 22.41 -20.33 -5.72
N GLY A 26 21.29 -20.51 -6.42
CA GLY A 26 19.94 -20.49 -5.87
C GLY A 26 19.71 -21.55 -4.79
N SER A 27 20.17 -21.26 -3.58
CA SER A 27 20.01 -22.11 -2.40
C SER A 27 18.62 -21.91 -1.79
N LEU A 28 18.16 -22.93 -1.05
CA LEU A 28 16.90 -22.86 -0.31
C LEU A 28 16.89 -21.71 0.71
N GLY A 29 18.03 -21.41 1.32
CA GLY A 29 18.17 -20.28 2.25
C GLY A 29 17.99 -18.93 1.56
N PHE A 30 18.54 -18.78 0.35
CA PHE A 30 18.42 -17.57 -0.44
C PHE A 30 16.96 -17.29 -0.87
N SER A 31 16.29 -18.31 -1.38
CA SER A 31 14.89 -18.20 -1.81
C SER A 31 13.92 -18.08 -0.63
N GLY A 32 14.26 -18.69 0.52
CA GLY A 32 13.56 -18.48 1.79
C GLY A 32 13.68 -17.05 2.33
N ALA A 33 14.87 -16.44 2.25
CA ALA A 33 15.08 -15.05 2.66
C ALA A 33 14.24 -14.07 1.82
N GLY A 34 14.19 -14.25 0.50
CA GLY A 34 13.31 -13.47 -0.38
C GLY A 34 11.84 -13.65 -0.01
N THR A 35 11.40 -14.88 0.28
CA THR A 35 10.03 -15.16 0.72
C THR A 35 9.68 -14.43 2.02
N VAL A 36 10.59 -14.40 3.00
CA VAL A 36 10.39 -13.69 4.27
C VAL A 36 10.29 -12.17 4.06
N LEU A 37 11.17 -11.60 3.24
CA LEU A 37 11.14 -10.17 2.91
C LEU A 37 9.84 -9.80 2.21
N TRP A 38 9.39 -10.63 1.28
CA TRP A 38 8.13 -10.43 0.60
C TRP A 38 6.93 -10.43 1.55
N ILE A 39 6.89 -11.34 2.54
CA ILE A 39 5.85 -11.37 3.57
C ILE A 39 5.85 -10.09 4.42
N ILE A 40 7.04 -9.59 4.75
CA ILE A 40 7.16 -8.32 5.47
C ILE A 40 6.58 -7.18 4.63
N GLN A 41 6.85 -7.16 3.32
CA GLN A 41 6.32 -6.15 2.41
C GLN A 41 4.79 -6.22 2.29
N THR A 42 4.24 -7.40 2.01
CA THR A 42 2.79 -7.61 1.84
C THR A 42 2.03 -7.35 3.13
N GLN A 43 2.63 -7.59 4.30
CA GLN A 43 2.01 -7.26 5.59
C GLN A 43 2.10 -5.77 5.91
N CYS A 44 3.23 -5.11 5.62
CA CYS A 44 3.45 -3.70 5.98
C CYS A 44 2.70 -2.73 5.07
N ALA A 45 2.65 -2.98 3.75
CA ALA A 45 2.06 -2.07 2.78
C ALA A 45 0.58 -1.71 3.07
N PRO A 46 -0.35 -2.67 3.18
CA PRO A 46 -1.76 -2.36 3.45
C PRO A 46 -1.95 -1.75 4.85
N GLN A 47 -1.10 -2.10 5.82
CA GLN A 47 -1.16 -1.52 7.15
C GLN A 47 -0.75 -0.05 7.19
N ILE A 48 0.20 0.37 6.36
CA ILE A 48 0.56 1.80 6.22
C ILE A 48 -0.64 2.59 5.70
N ILE A 49 -1.31 2.08 4.66
CA ILE A 49 -2.54 2.67 4.10
C ILE A 49 -3.64 2.76 5.17
N ALA A 50 -3.86 1.68 5.92
CA ALA A 50 -4.84 1.65 7.01
C ALA A 50 -4.45 2.59 8.17
N ASN A 51 -3.16 2.76 8.45
CA ASN A 51 -2.68 3.70 9.45
C ASN A 51 -3.00 5.15 9.06
N ARG A 52 -2.77 5.51 7.79
CA ARG A 52 -3.16 6.81 7.23
C ARG A 52 -4.66 7.02 7.28
N LEU A 53 -5.44 6.04 6.84
CA LEU A 53 -6.91 6.13 6.87
C LEU A 53 -7.43 6.34 8.30
N GLY A 54 -6.73 5.77 9.29
CA GLY A 54 -7.00 6.00 10.70
C GLY A 54 -6.75 7.42 11.21
N LEU A 55 -5.93 8.23 10.53
CA LEU A 55 -5.75 9.65 10.85
C LEU A 55 -6.92 10.50 10.37
N ILE A 56 -7.57 10.10 9.28
CA ILE A 56 -8.75 10.80 8.73
C ILE A 56 -10.04 10.38 9.45
N ILE A 57 -10.15 9.10 9.83
CA ILE A 57 -11.33 8.61 10.53
C ILE A 57 -11.26 9.02 12.01
N ALA A 58 -12.12 9.97 12.40
CA ALA A 58 -12.25 10.41 13.79
C ALA A 58 -12.60 9.29 14.79
N ASP A 59 -13.31 8.25 14.33
CA ASP A 59 -13.70 7.11 15.15
C ASP A 59 -12.55 6.10 15.32
N LYS A 60 -11.85 6.20 16.45
CA LYS A 60 -10.73 5.32 16.82
C LYS A 60 -11.12 3.85 16.91
N ARG A 61 -12.38 3.51 17.22
CA ARG A 61 -12.83 2.13 17.38
C ARG A 61 -12.95 1.44 16.02
N LYS A 62 -13.58 2.12 15.05
CA LYS A 62 -13.68 1.64 13.66
C LYS A 62 -12.31 1.50 13.01
N THR A 63 -11.43 2.47 13.24
CA THR A 63 -10.04 2.42 12.78
C THR A 63 -9.29 1.22 13.34
N LYS A 64 -9.43 0.93 14.64
CA LYS A 64 -8.76 -0.22 15.27
C LYS A 64 -9.26 -1.54 14.71
N ILE A 65 -10.58 -1.70 14.54
CA ILE A 65 -11.18 -2.90 13.96
C ILE A 65 -10.66 -3.10 12.54
N MET A 66 -10.69 -2.07 11.69
CA MET A 66 -10.18 -2.12 10.33
C MET A 66 -8.71 -2.57 10.26
N LYS A 67 -7.84 -2.01 11.11
CA LYS A 67 -6.42 -2.40 11.17
C LYS A 67 -6.23 -3.86 11.56
N ILE A 68 -6.97 -4.32 12.58
CA ILE A 68 -6.91 -5.72 13.04
C ILE A 68 -7.44 -6.66 11.96
N THR A 69 -8.61 -6.37 11.38
CA THR A 69 -9.20 -7.18 10.31
C THR A 69 -8.24 -7.29 9.13
N LEU A 70 -7.64 -6.18 8.71
CA LEU A 70 -6.64 -6.16 7.64
C LEU A 70 -5.41 -6.99 8.00
N PHE A 71 -4.92 -6.87 9.24
CA PHE A 71 -3.73 -7.59 9.71
C PHE A 71 -3.98 -9.10 9.69
N THR A 72 -5.15 -9.52 10.16
CA THR A 72 -5.56 -10.93 10.19
C THR A 72 -5.75 -11.50 8.79
N ILE A 73 -6.48 -10.79 7.90
CA ILE A 73 -6.75 -11.28 6.54
C ILE A 73 -5.43 -11.42 5.76
N VAL A 74 -4.59 -10.39 5.76
CA VAL A 74 -3.30 -10.42 5.04
C VAL A 74 -2.35 -11.44 5.68
N GLY A 75 -2.39 -11.59 7.01
CA GLY A 75 -1.61 -12.62 7.70
C GLY A 75 -1.99 -14.04 7.29
N ILE A 76 -3.30 -14.32 7.14
CA ILE A 76 -3.78 -15.62 6.65
C ILE A 76 -3.31 -15.86 5.21
N MET A 77 -3.38 -14.85 4.34
CA MET A 77 -2.88 -14.94 2.96
C MET A 77 -1.38 -15.27 2.95
N ASN A 78 -0.59 -14.56 3.76
CA ASN A 78 0.86 -14.78 3.85
C ASN A 78 1.23 -16.18 4.34
N ILE A 79 0.54 -16.70 5.38
CA ILE A 79 0.73 -18.08 5.84
C ILE A 79 0.43 -19.08 4.71
N PHE A 80 -0.61 -18.79 3.93
CA PHE A 80 -1.00 -19.63 2.81
C PHE A 80 0.10 -19.67 1.74
N VAL A 81 0.68 -18.51 1.40
CA VAL A 81 1.75 -18.50 0.40
C VAL A 81 3.03 -19.15 0.91
N MET A 82 3.41 -18.96 2.17
CA MET A 82 4.54 -19.70 2.77
C MET A 82 4.38 -21.22 2.57
N SER A 83 3.18 -21.72 2.86
CA SER A 83 2.85 -23.14 2.80
C SER A 83 2.92 -23.71 1.37
N VAL A 84 2.63 -22.89 0.36
CA VAL A 84 2.71 -23.29 -1.05
C VAL A 84 4.13 -23.11 -1.62
N MET A 85 4.84 -22.07 -1.20
CA MET A 85 6.14 -21.72 -1.79
C MET A 85 7.29 -22.57 -1.26
N PHE A 86 7.28 -22.92 0.03
CA PHE A 86 8.31 -23.77 0.64
C PHE A 86 8.44 -25.17 0.00
N PRO A 87 7.35 -25.96 -0.21
CA PRO A 87 7.45 -27.26 -0.86
C PRO A 87 7.84 -27.17 -2.34
N MET A 88 7.52 -26.06 -3.01
CA MET A 88 7.93 -25.83 -4.39
C MET A 88 9.45 -25.69 -4.52
N GLN A 89 10.07 -24.95 -3.60
CA GLN A 89 11.52 -24.77 -3.57
C GLN A 89 12.26 -26.05 -3.16
N ALA A 90 11.73 -26.80 -2.18
CA ALA A 90 12.37 -27.99 -1.63
C ALA A 90 12.32 -29.24 -2.54
N THR A 91 11.21 -29.49 -3.24
CA THR A 91 10.98 -30.79 -3.90
C THR A 91 10.70 -30.67 -5.41
N ARG A 92 10.48 -29.46 -5.95
CA ARG A 92 10.04 -29.22 -7.35
C ARG A 92 8.97 -30.24 -7.82
N SER A 93 8.05 -30.61 -6.93
CA SER A 93 7.06 -31.65 -7.21
C SER A 93 5.97 -31.12 -8.17
N LYS A 94 5.46 -31.99 -9.06
CA LYS A 94 4.36 -31.64 -10.00
C LYS A 94 3.10 -31.18 -9.27
N LEU A 95 2.90 -31.62 -8.03
CA LEU A 95 1.75 -31.30 -7.20
C LEU A 95 1.85 -29.87 -6.63
N GLY A 96 3.04 -29.46 -6.17
CA GLY A 96 3.31 -28.08 -5.75
C GLY A 96 3.13 -27.08 -6.90
N LEU A 97 3.54 -27.46 -8.13
CA LEU A 97 3.38 -26.61 -9.31
C LEU A 97 1.89 -26.37 -9.68
N ARG A 98 1.04 -27.40 -9.53
CA ARG A 98 -0.42 -27.28 -9.77
C ARG A 98 -1.09 -26.39 -8.74
N MET A 99 -0.75 -26.57 -7.46
CA MET A 99 -1.26 -25.73 -6.38
C MET A 99 -0.85 -24.27 -6.58
N GLN A 100 0.44 -24.01 -6.83
CA GLN A 100 0.94 -22.65 -7.07
C GLN A 100 0.23 -21.95 -8.24
N ARG A 101 -0.04 -22.68 -9.33
CA ARG A 101 -0.73 -22.14 -10.51
C ARG A 101 -2.15 -21.64 -10.17
N PHE A 102 -2.85 -22.33 -9.27
CA PHE A 102 -4.20 -21.94 -8.86
C PHE A 102 -4.19 -20.84 -7.78
N TYR A 103 -3.29 -20.94 -6.80
CA TYR A 103 -3.26 -20.02 -5.67
C TYR A 103 -2.65 -18.66 -6.01
N SER A 104 -1.64 -18.59 -6.88
CA SER A 104 -0.97 -17.33 -7.21
C SER A 104 -1.92 -16.26 -7.80
N PRO A 105 -2.84 -16.59 -8.74
CA PRO A 105 -3.83 -15.62 -9.23
C PRO A 105 -4.84 -15.17 -8.18
N VAL A 106 -5.27 -16.09 -7.30
CA VAL A 106 -6.26 -15.82 -6.24
C VAL A 106 -5.69 -14.86 -5.20
N ASP A 107 -4.49 -15.14 -4.71
CA ASP A 107 -3.78 -14.27 -3.77
C ASP A 107 -3.63 -12.85 -4.32
N LYS A 108 -3.21 -12.74 -5.59
CA LYS A 108 -3.13 -11.46 -6.29
C LYS A 108 -4.49 -10.77 -6.36
N ILE A 109 -5.61 -11.49 -6.62
CA ILE A 109 -6.98 -10.89 -6.75
C ILE A 109 -7.39 -10.31 -5.41
N LEU A 110 -7.18 -11.08 -4.35
CA LEU A 110 -7.58 -10.67 -3.01
C LEU A 110 -6.76 -9.47 -2.54
N SER A 111 -5.45 -9.46 -2.79
CA SER A 111 -4.57 -8.32 -2.51
C SER A 111 -5.01 -7.06 -3.26
N LEU A 112 -5.36 -7.18 -4.55
CA LEU A 112 -5.87 -6.06 -5.36
C LEU A 112 -7.20 -5.53 -4.83
N LEU A 113 -8.12 -6.42 -4.42
CA LEU A 113 -9.41 -6.02 -3.85
C LEU A 113 -9.23 -5.28 -2.53
N ILE A 114 -8.29 -5.70 -1.69
CA ILE A 114 -7.94 -5.02 -0.44
C ILE A 114 -7.41 -3.61 -0.74
N ASP A 115 -6.43 -3.49 -1.64
CA ASP A 115 -5.84 -2.20 -2.03
C ASP A 115 -6.89 -1.26 -2.64
N LEU A 116 -7.75 -1.78 -3.54
CA LEU A 116 -8.84 -1.01 -4.13
C LEU A 116 -9.84 -0.55 -3.06
N SER A 117 -10.23 -1.43 -2.14
CA SER A 117 -11.22 -1.12 -1.10
C SER A 117 -10.71 -0.05 -0.14
N LEU A 118 -9.47 -0.15 0.32
CA LEU A 118 -8.85 0.82 1.22
C LEU A 118 -8.76 2.20 0.54
N ASN A 119 -8.25 2.22 -0.68
CA ASN A 119 -8.09 3.46 -1.43
C ASN A 119 -9.44 4.10 -1.80
N TRP A 120 -10.47 3.29 -2.08
CA TRP A 120 -11.84 3.77 -2.32
C TRP A 120 -12.47 4.43 -1.08
N VAL A 121 -12.34 3.79 0.09
CA VAL A 121 -12.83 4.35 1.35
C VAL A 121 -12.14 5.67 1.68
N PHE A 122 -10.82 5.73 1.47
CA PHE A 122 -10.03 6.95 1.62
C PHE A 122 -10.56 8.07 0.73
N LEU A 123 -10.73 7.81 -0.57
CA LEU A 123 -11.17 8.82 -1.52
C LEU A 123 -12.55 9.38 -1.17
N ARG A 124 -13.51 8.51 -0.82
CA ARG A 124 -14.85 8.94 -0.39
C ARG A 124 -14.82 9.80 0.85
N LYS A 125 -13.95 9.49 1.82
CA LYS A 125 -13.81 10.28 3.05
C LYS A 125 -13.20 11.64 2.74
N LEU A 126 -12.13 11.65 1.96
CA LEU A 126 -11.45 12.88 1.55
C LEU A 126 -12.36 13.83 0.75
N GLN A 127 -13.19 13.28 -0.14
CA GLN A 127 -14.19 14.05 -0.88
C GLN A 127 -15.20 14.74 0.03
N ARG A 128 -15.69 14.05 1.07
CA ARG A 128 -16.63 14.62 2.03
C ARG A 128 -15.98 15.74 2.83
N GLU A 129 -14.77 15.51 3.35
CA GLU A 129 -14.03 16.50 4.12
C GLU A 129 -13.73 17.78 3.32
N LEU A 130 -13.46 17.65 2.02
CA LEU A 130 -13.22 18.80 1.13
C LEU A 130 -14.51 19.56 0.82
N ASN A 131 -15.62 18.84 0.61
CA ASN A 131 -16.91 19.45 0.29
C ASN A 131 -17.51 20.21 1.48
N ASP A 132 -17.40 19.67 2.68
CA ASP A 132 -17.97 20.26 3.90
C ASP A 132 -17.24 21.55 4.32
N ASN A 133 -15.97 21.69 3.94
CA ASN A 133 -15.15 22.83 4.36
C ASN A 133 -14.96 23.89 3.25
N GLY A 134 -15.38 23.64 2.02
CA GLY A 134 -15.39 24.65 0.94
C GLY A 134 -14.01 25.11 0.45
N LEU A 135 -12.95 24.33 0.69
CA LEU A 135 -11.58 24.66 0.27
C LEU A 135 -11.38 24.44 -1.24
N VAL A 136 -11.96 25.33 -2.06
CA VAL A 136 -11.77 25.35 -3.54
C VAL A 136 -10.28 25.40 -3.91
N LYS A 137 -9.45 26.03 -3.05
CA LYS A 137 -8.00 26.16 -3.21
C LYS A 137 -7.26 24.81 -3.32
N HIS A 138 -7.79 23.73 -2.73
CA HIS A 138 -7.12 22.42 -2.69
C HIS A 138 -7.58 21.44 -3.77
N ARG A 139 -8.44 21.88 -4.70
CA ARG A 139 -8.94 21.01 -5.78
C ARG A 139 -7.80 20.44 -6.63
N LEU A 140 -6.72 21.21 -6.86
CA LEU A 140 -5.55 20.75 -7.59
C LEU A 140 -4.80 19.64 -6.84
N LEU A 141 -4.49 19.83 -5.55
CA LEU A 141 -3.80 18.82 -4.73
C LEU A 141 -4.66 17.55 -4.56
N PHE A 142 -5.97 17.71 -4.48
CA PHE A 142 -6.91 16.58 -4.49
C PHE A 142 -6.87 15.79 -5.80
N VAL A 143 -6.83 16.48 -6.95
CA VAL A 143 -6.70 15.83 -8.26
C VAL A 143 -5.35 15.12 -8.40
N LEU A 144 -4.25 15.72 -7.93
CA LEU A 144 -2.93 15.08 -7.90
C LEU A 144 -2.92 13.83 -7.02
N THR A 145 -3.60 13.88 -5.87
CA THR A 145 -3.76 12.73 -4.97
C THR A 145 -4.57 11.61 -5.62
N ILE A 146 -5.67 11.93 -6.32
CA ILE A 146 -6.43 10.95 -7.12
C ILE A 146 -5.55 10.37 -8.22
N ALA A 147 -4.77 11.21 -8.92
CA ALA A 147 -3.89 10.77 -9.98
C ALA A 147 -2.84 9.79 -9.44
N ALA A 148 -2.20 10.10 -8.31
CA ALA A 148 -1.25 9.21 -7.64
C ALA A 148 -1.91 7.88 -7.23
N MET A 149 -3.13 7.91 -6.67
CA MET A 149 -3.89 6.70 -6.35
C MET A 149 -4.22 5.87 -7.60
N ARG A 150 -4.63 6.51 -8.70
CA ARG A 150 -4.87 5.84 -9.99
C ARG A 150 -3.60 5.22 -10.54
N VAL A 151 -2.46 5.90 -10.42
CA VAL A 151 -1.15 5.38 -10.81
C VAL A 151 -0.79 4.16 -9.95
N SER A 152 -0.98 4.22 -8.63
CA SER A 152 -0.77 3.06 -7.75
C SER A 152 -1.65 1.87 -8.15
N LEU A 153 -2.93 2.10 -8.43
CA LEU A 153 -3.85 1.04 -8.85
C LEU A 153 -3.51 0.50 -10.24
N ALA A 154 -3.07 1.40 -11.15
CA ALA A 154 -2.61 1.03 -12.48
C ALA A 154 -1.31 0.24 -12.43
N MET A 155 -0.43 0.46 -11.45
CA MET A 155 0.75 -0.38 -11.21
C MET A 155 0.35 -1.76 -10.71
N ASP A 156 -0.64 -1.89 -9.82
CA ASP A 156 -1.10 -3.20 -9.35
C ASP A 156 -1.82 -4.01 -10.43
N VAL A 157 -2.71 -3.37 -11.19
CA VAL A 157 -3.37 -4.00 -12.34
C VAL A 157 -2.34 -4.26 -13.44
N GLY A 158 -1.52 -3.27 -13.74
CA GLY A 158 -0.41 -3.34 -14.69
C GLY A 158 0.49 -4.52 -14.39
N TYR A 159 0.96 -4.70 -13.16
CA TYR A 159 1.77 -5.84 -12.72
C TYR A 159 1.11 -7.22 -12.94
N ARG A 160 -0.22 -7.28 -13.12
CA ARG A 160 -0.95 -8.50 -13.52
C ARG A 160 -1.13 -8.67 -15.02
N VAL A 161 -1.18 -7.58 -15.78
CA VAL A 161 -1.25 -7.61 -17.27
C VAL A 161 0.16 -7.66 -17.89
N ILE A 162 1.17 -7.11 -17.21
CA ILE A 162 2.58 -7.08 -17.60
C ILE A 162 3.14 -8.49 -17.80
N PRO A 163 2.83 -9.53 -17.00
CA PRO A 163 3.18 -10.91 -17.33
C PRO A 163 2.72 -11.33 -18.72
N LEU A 164 1.55 -10.92 -19.21
CA LEU A 164 1.15 -11.24 -20.58
C LEU A 164 2.03 -10.54 -21.63
N ILE A 165 2.56 -9.34 -21.34
CA ILE A 165 3.38 -8.55 -22.27
C ILE A 165 4.88 -8.90 -22.14
N VAL A 166 5.36 -9.20 -20.93
CA VAL A 166 6.76 -9.49 -20.58
C VAL A 166 7.09 -10.97 -20.71
N VAL A 167 6.15 -11.90 -20.52
CA VAL A 167 6.38 -13.32 -20.86
C VAL A 167 6.65 -13.49 -22.36
N VAL A 168 6.22 -12.54 -23.20
CA VAL A 168 6.56 -12.51 -24.62
C VAL A 168 7.99 -12.01 -24.88
N PHE A 169 8.61 -11.26 -23.95
CA PHE A 169 9.93 -10.62 -24.16
C PHE A 169 11.07 -11.11 -23.24
N LEU A 170 10.79 -11.59 -22.02
CA LEU A 170 11.79 -11.98 -21.02
C LEU A 170 11.44 -13.37 -20.45
N SER A 171 12.21 -14.38 -20.83
CA SER A 171 12.03 -15.78 -20.40
C SER A 171 12.50 -16.07 -18.96
N ASN A 172 12.87 -15.05 -18.17
CA ASN A 172 13.48 -15.21 -16.85
C ASN A 172 12.52 -14.81 -15.71
N PRO A 173 12.05 -15.76 -14.88
CA PRO A 173 11.10 -15.51 -13.79
C PRO A 173 11.66 -14.61 -12.67
N TYR A 174 12.98 -14.45 -12.58
CA TYR A 174 13.64 -13.63 -11.55
C TYR A 174 13.60 -12.13 -11.86
N LEU A 175 13.63 -11.74 -13.14
CA LEU A 175 13.44 -10.34 -13.53
C LEU A 175 12.04 -9.82 -13.15
N TYR A 176 11.06 -10.72 -13.06
CA TYR A 176 9.72 -10.40 -12.56
C TYR A 176 9.69 -10.16 -11.05
N SER A 177 10.55 -10.84 -10.28
CA SER A 177 10.68 -10.66 -8.83
C SER A 177 11.20 -9.26 -8.49
N SER A 178 12.16 -8.75 -9.28
CA SER A 178 12.80 -7.44 -9.04
C SER A 178 11.91 -6.23 -9.27
N ILE A 179 10.76 -6.44 -9.93
CA ILE A 179 9.76 -5.39 -10.11
C ILE A 179 9.00 -5.15 -8.80
N HIS A 180 8.87 -6.14 -7.90
CA HIS A 180 8.15 -6.01 -6.64
C HIS A 180 8.69 -4.90 -5.74
N PRO A 181 9.99 -4.86 -5.38
CA PRO A 181 10.55 -3.80 -4.55
C PRO A 181 10.33 -2.41 -5.14
N THR A 182 10.35 -2.29 -6.47
CA THR A 182 10.15 -1.03 -7.18
C THR A 182 8.70 -0.54 -7.02
N VAL A 183 7.72 -1.41 -7.24
CA VAL A 183 6.29 -1.07 -7.07
C VAL A 183 5.99 -0.69 -5.63
N TYR A 184 6.48 -1.45 -4.65
CA TYR A 184 6.28 -1.12 -3.23
C TYR A 184 6.96 0.20 -2.84
N SER A 185 8.10 0.55 -3.44
CA SER A 185 8.76 1.83 -3.20
C SER A 185 7.94 3.01 -3.71
N ILE A 186 7.34 2.88 -4.90
CA ILE A 186 6.43 3.89 -5.44
C ILE A 186 5.18 4.02 -4.56
N LYS A 187 4.62 2.90 -4.08
CA LYS A 187 3.50 2.94 -3.11
C LYS A 187 3.88 3.74 -1.88
N VAL A 188 5.04 3.51 -1.28
CA VAL A 188 5.50 4.28 -0.11
C VAL A 188 5.68 5.77 -0.43
N ALA A 189 6.24 6.11 -1.60
CA ALA A 189 6.38 7.50 -2.03
C ALA A 189 5.01 8.21 -2.17
N ILE A 190 4.05 7.52 -2.77
CA ILE A 190 2.66 7.99 -2.90
C ILE A 190 2.01 8.16 -1.52
N GLU A 191 2.23 7.22 -0.59
CA GLU A 191 1.74 7.31 0.79
C GLU A 191 2.29 8.52 1.54
N MET A 192 3.59 8.83 1.37
CA MET A 192 4.22 10.01 1.98
C MET A 192 3.64 11.31 1.41
N MET A 193 3.53 11.40 0.08
CA MET A 193 2.92 12.58 -0.58
C MET A 193 1.48 12.81 -0.11
N MET A 194 0.69 11.74 0.04
CA MET A 194 -0.68 11.83 0.55
C MET A 194 -0.75 12.21 2.03
N ALA A 195 0.19 11.76 2.86
CA ALA A 195 0.26 12.12 4.27
C ALA A 195 0.50 13.63 4.45
N ASP A 196 1.43 14.20 3.69
CA ASP A 196 1.71 15.63 3.71
C ASP A 196 0.49 16.45 3.29
N PHE A 197 -0.24 15.99 2.28
CA PHE A 197 -1.49 16.62 1.86
C PHE A 197 -2.54 16.65 2.97
N ILE A 198 -2.71 15.55 3.71
CA ILE A 198 -3.68 15.47 4.83
C ILE A 198 -3.31 16.48 5.93
N VAL A 199 -2.01 16.59 6.25
CA VAL A 199 -1.53 17.54 7.28
C VAL A 199 -1.82 18.97 6.84
N GLN A 200 -1.55 19.33 5.59
CA GLN A 200 -1.84 20.66 5.06
C GLN A 200 -3.34 20.99 5.14
N VAL A 201 -4.19 20.05 4.71
CA VAL A 201 -5.65 20.23 4.80
C VAL A 201 -6.09 20.39 6.26
N ALA A 202 -5.59 19.57 7.18
CA ALA A 202 -5.96 19.62 8.60
C ALA A 202 -5.52 20.93 9.28
N GLN A 203 -4.34 21.45 8.95
CA GLN A 203 -3.86 22.73 9.47
C GLN A 203 -4.74 23.90 9.02
N GLU A 204 -5.12 23.94 7.74
CA GLU A 204 -6.03 24.98 7.25
C GLU A 204 -7.42 24.90 7.89
N GLN A 205 -7.93 23.69 8.14
CA GLN A 205 -9.18 23.51 8.89
C GLN A 205 -9.11 24.13 10.29
N HIS A 206 -8.00 23.92 10.99
CA HIS A 206 -7.80 24.47 12.33
C HIS A 206 -7.81 26.00 12.29
N GLN A 207 -7.06 26.61 11.38
CA GLN A 207 -7.01 28.07 11.21
C GLN A 207 -8.39 28.67 10.90
N MET A 208 -9.15 28.06 9.99
CA MET A 208 -10.50 28.53 9.64
C MET A 208 -11.47 28.46 10.84
N ARG A 209 -11.35 27.44 11.69
CA ARG A 209 -12.14 27.33 12.92
C ARG A 209 -11.77 28.40 13.94
N GLU A 210 -10.48 28.68 14.11
CA GLU A 210 -10.00 29.75 15.00
C GLU A 210 -10.50 31.13 14.55
N ILE A 211 -10.44 31.44 13.25
CA ILE A 211 -10.94 32.69 12.69
C ILE A 211 -12.45 32.83 12.90
N LYS A 212 -13.23 31.76 12.64
CA LYS A 212 -14.67 31.78 12.92
C LYS A 212 -14.96 31.99 14.41
N GLY A 213 -14.19 31.33 15.28
CA GLY A 213 -14.32 31.46 16.74
C GLY A 213 -13.98 32.86 17.26
N SER A 214 -12.97 33.52 16.68
CA SER A 214 -12.61 34.90 17.05
C SER A 214 -13.65 35.91 16.56
N LEU A 215 -14.23 35.72 15.37
CA LEU A 215 -15.32 36.54 14.85
C LEU A 215 -16.60 36.46 15.68
N THR A 216 -16.99 35.28 16.15
CA THR A 216 -18.15 35.13 17.06
C THR A 216 -17.89 35.74 18.44
N ARG A 217 -16.67 35.63 18.96
CA ARG A 217 -16.27 36.26 20.24
C ARG A 217 -16.22 37.78 20.14
N GLY A 218 -15.77 38.33 19.01
CA GLY A 218 -15.81 39.77 18.73
C GLY A 218 -17.24 40.31 18.67
N LYS A 219 -18.16 39.60 18.00
CA LYS A 219 -19.58 39.99 17.92
C LYS A 219 -20.30 39.98 19.27
N SER A 220 -20.06 39.00 20.14
CA SER A 220 -20.71 38.93 21.46
C SER A 220 -20.25 40.03 22.42
N THR A 221 -19.06 40.59 22.21
CA THR A 221 -18.52 41.70 23.00
C THR A 221 -19.16 43.03 22.58
N PHE A 222 -19.52 43.18 21.30
CA PHE A 222 -20.16 44.39 20.77
C PHE A 222 -21.65 44.50 21.09
N THR A 223 -22.36 43.38 21.26
CA THR A 223 -23.81 43.37 21.61
C THR A 223 -24.11 43.53 23.10
N ARG A 224 -23.08 43.71 23.94
CA ARG A 224 -23.20 43.86 25.40
C ARG A 224 -22.91 45.28 25.91
N SER A 225 -22.65 46.22 25.01
CA SER A 225 -22.56 47.66 25.26
C SER A 225 -23.83 48.35 24.78
#